data_AF-A0A6C0DIU8-F1
#
_entry.id   AF-A0A6C0DIU8-F1
#
_cell.length_a   1.000
_cell.length_b   1.000
_cell.length_c   1.000
_cell.angle_alpha   90.00
_cell.angle_beta   90.00
_cell.angle_gamma   90.00
#
_symmetry.space_group_name_H-M   'P 1'
#
loop_
_entity.id
_entity.type
_entity.pdbx_description
1 polymer ?
#
loop_
_entity_poly.entity_id
_entity_poly.type
_entity_poly.pdbx_seq_one_letter_code
_entity_poly.pdbx_strand_id
1 'polypeptide(L)' 'MGSFISSHNMYTGKHFEKSCYICNKNIDNESYVICVSCKIKLHNDCEEKYQDARSYCLCPKCQKIGSLGSVYQ' A
#
# COMPACT_ATOMS: atom_id res chain seq x y z
N MET A 1 -44.75 9.68 -8.04
CA MET A 1 -44.56 8.71 -6.93
C MET A 1 -43.14 8.17 -7.03
N GLY A 2 -42.33 8.37 -5.98
CA GLY A 2 -41.08 7.65 -5.72
C GLY A 2 -39.85 8.01 -6.56
N SER A 3 -39.14 9.08 -6.18
CA SER A 3 -37.70 9.21 -6.45
C SER A 3 -36.94 8.78 -5.21
N PHE A 4 -36.16 7.70 -5.30
CA PHE A 4 -35.17 7.34 -4.28
C PHE A 4 -33.80 7.20 -4.97
N ILE A 5 -33.24 8.34 -5.38
CA ILE A 5 -31.82 8.38 -5.73
C ILE A 5 -31.09 8.56 -4.41
N SER A 6 -30.55 7.46 -3.89
CA SER A 6 -29.68 7.47 -2.72
C SER A 6 -28.41 8.27 -3.02
N SER A 7 -28.39 9.52 -2.56
CA SER A 7 -27.21 10.38 -2.53
C SER A 7 -26.25 9.91 -1.44
N HIS A 8 -25.55 8.80 -1.68
CA HIS A 8 -24.37 8.46 -0.87
C HIS A 8 -23.20 9.32 -1.38
N ASN A 9 -23.03 10.41 -0.65
CA ASN A 9 -21.95 11.37 -0.70
C ASN A 9 -20.57 10.69 -0.76
N MET A 10 -19.64 11.41 -1.40
CA MET A 10 -18.19 11.33 -1.20
C MET A 10 -17.41 10.29 -2.03
N TYR A 11 -17.41 10.46 -3.36
CA TYR A 11 -16.16 10.24 -4.10
C TYR A 11 -15.28 11.47 -3.86
N THR A 12 -14.60 11.49 -2.72
CA THR A 12 -13.41 12.34 -2.59
C THR A 12 -12.43 11.93 -3.68
N GLY A 13 -11.80 12.93 -4.30
CA GLY A 13 -10.75 12.72 -5.28
C GLY A 13 -9.77 11.68 -4.74
N LYS A 14 -9.75 10.53 -5.41
CA LYS A 14 -8.76 9.48 -5.21
C LYS A 14 -7.42 10.01 -5.73
N HIS A 15 -6.86 10.99 -5.03
CA HIS A 15 -5.43 11.21 -5.07
C HIS A 15 -4.83 9.84 -4.74
N PHE A 16 -4.12 9.28 -5.70
CA PHE A 16 -3.42 8.00 -5.59
C PHE A 16 -2.19 8.20 -4.68
N GLU A 17 -2.42 8.77 -3.50
CA GLU A 17 -1.40 9.05 -2.51
C GLU A 17 -0.70 7.73 -2.24
N LYS A 18 0.63 7.76 -2.33
CA LYS A 18 1.46 6.58 -2.14
C LYS A 18 1.35 6.20 -0.67
N SER A 19 0.25 5.62 -0.19
CA SER A 19 0.11 5.29 1.23
C SER A 19 0.74 3.93 1.53
N CYS A 20 1.44 3.86 2.65
CA CYS A 20 2.07 2.64 3.13
C CYS A 20 1.02 1.72 3.77
N TYR A 21 1.00 0.46 3.37
CA TYR A 21 0.04 -0.53 3.88
C TYR A 21 0.27 -0.91 5.36
N ILE A 22 1.48 -0.75 5.90
CA ILE A 22 1.78 -1.10 7.30
C ILE A 22 1.39 0.04 8.25
N CYS A 23 1.82 1.26 7.96
CA CYS A 23 1.63 2.39 8.88
C CYS A 23 0.48 3.33 8.48
N ASN A 24 -0.15 3.09 7.32
CA ASN A 24 -1.19 3.94 6.73
C ASN A 24 -0.80 5.41 6.53
N LYS A 25 0.50 5.73 6.56
CA LYS A 25 1.03 7.08 6.31
C LYS A 25 1.39 7.25 4.84
N ASN A 26 1.43 8.50 4.38
CA ASN A 26 1.89 8.82 3.04
C ASN A 26 3.38 8.47 2.86
N ILE A 27 3.74 7.99 1.67
CA ILE A 27 5.08 7.68 1.22
C ILE A 27 5.55 8.87 0.39
N ASP A 28 6.10 9.85 1.11
CA ASP A 28 6.76 11.02 0.54
C ASP A 28 8.12 10.69 -0.08
N ASN A 29 8.71 9.54 0.27
CA ASN A 29 10.00 9.13 -0.29
C ASN A 29 9.86 8.70 -1.76
N GLU A 30 10.85 9.12 -2.58
CA GLU A 30 11.04 8.68 -3.96
C GLU A 30 11.26 7.15 -4.06
N SER A 31 11.83 6.57 -3.00
CA SER A 31 12.06 5.14 -2.87
C SER A 31 10.98 4.48 -2.00
N TYR A 32 10.28 3.51 -2.57
CA TYR A 32 9.28 2.71 -1.86
C TYR A 32 9.25 1.28 -2.41
N VAL A 33 8.80 0.33 -1.60
CA VAL A 33 8.60 -1.04 -2.06
C VAL A 33 7.17 -1.23 -2.53
N ILE A 34 6.98 -2.03 -3.57
CA ILE A 34 5.67 -2.44 -4.04
C ILE A 34 5.58 -3.95 -4.12
N CYS A 35 4.47 -4.50 -3.66
CA CYS A 35 4.18 -5.89 -3.96
C CYS A 35 3.71 -6.02 -5.41
N VAL A 36 4.41 -6.79 -6.25
CA VAL A 36 4.03 -6.95 -7.67
C VAL A 36 2.69 -7.67 -7.84
N SER A 37 2.35 -8.56 -6.90
CA SER A 37 1.08 -9.31 -6.89
C SER A 37 -0.08 -8.49 -6.35
N CYS A 38 0.10 -7.83 -5.21
CA CYS A 38 -0.99 -7.14 -4.51
C CYS A 38 -1.09 -5.66 -4.85
N LYS A 39 -0.07 -5.09 -5.49
CA LYS A 39 0.09 -3.66 -5.79
C LYS A 39 0.02 -2.75 -4.56
N ILE A 40 0.22 -3.31 -3.36
CA ILE A 40 0.37 -2.52 -2.13
C ILE A 40 1.73 -1.85 -2.12
N LYS A 41 1.79 -0.62 -1.59
CA LYS A 41 3.03 0.14 -1.44
C LYS A 41 3.41 0.16 0.04
N LEU A 42 4.70 0.10 0.34
CA LEU A 42 5.21 0.28 1.70
C LEU A 42 6.44 1.19 1.68
N HIS A 43 6.70 1.89 2.79
CA HIS A 43 7.99 2.53 2.99
C HIS A 43 9.09 1.47 3.06
N ASN A 44 10.29 1.80 2.59
CA ASN A 44 11.47 0.93 2.78
C ASN A 44 11.69 0.62 4.26
N ASP A 45 11.62 1.62 5.14
CA ASP A 45 11.75 1.43 6.60
C ASP A 45 10.66 0.51 7.19
N CYS A 46 9.42 0.60 6.71
CA CYS A 46 8.34 -0.28 7.17
C CYS A 46 8.55 -1.72 6.69
N GLU A 47 9.11 -1.88 5.49
CA GLU A 47 9.45 -3.18 4.93
C GLU A 47 10.62 -3.81 5.69
N GLU A 48 11.68 -3.04 5.94
CA GLU A 48 12.85 -3.46 6.71
C GLU A 48 12.45 -3.84 8.14
N LYS A 49 11.65 -3.05 8.85
CA LYS A 49 11.14 -3.41 10.19
C LYS A 49 10.28 -4.68 10.18
N TYR A 50 9.55 -4.91 9.09
CA TYR A 50 8.74 -6.11 8.94
C TYR A 50 9.61 -7.34 8.58
N GLN A 51 10.72 -7.13 7.86
CA GLN A 51 11.75 -8.13 7.60
C GLN A 51 12.70 -8.37 8.78
N ASP A 52 12.97 -7.42 9.66
CA ASP A 52 13.87 -7.67 10.80
C ASP A 52 13.28 -8.78 11.69
N ALA A 53 11.95 -8.86 11.74
CA ALA A 53 11.23 -9.98 12.35
C ALA A 53 11.28 -11.30 11.55
N ARG A 54 11.75 -11.30 10.28
CA ARG A 54 11.70 -12.44 9.33
C ARG A 54 12.83 -12.38 8.31
N SER A 55 13.71 -13.39 8.25
CA SER A 55 14.84 -13.48 7.31
C SER A 55 14.50 -13.52 5.79
N TYR A 56 13.28 -13.21 5.37
CA TYR A 56 12.83 -13.22 3.98
C TYR A 56 11.78 -12.12 3.72
N CYS A 57 11.82 -11.55 2.50
CA CYS A 57 10.88 -10.52 2.07
C CYS A 57 9.49 -11.14 1.86
N LEU A 58 8.54 -10.87 2.76
CA LEU A 58 7.17 -11.39 2.68
C LEU A 58 6.16 -10.25 2.61
N CYS A 59 5.25 -10.33 1.63
CA CYS A 59 4.19 -9.33 1.48
C CYS A 59 3.16 -9.42 2.62
N PRO A 60 2.89 -8.35 3.39
CA PRO A 60 1.95 -8.41 4.51
C PRO A 60 0.49 -8.68 4.11
N LYS A 61 0.15 -8.53 2.83
CA LYS A 61 -1.21 -8.79 2.32
C LYS A 61 -1.41 -10.21 1.80
N CYS A 62 -0.50 -10.72 0.95
CA CYS A 62 -0.64 -12.07 0.37
C CYS A 62 0.26 -13.12 1.00
N GLN A 63 1.16 -12.73 1.91
CA GLN A 63 2.11 -13.60 2.58
C GLN A 63 3.02 -14.40 1.63
N LYS A 64 3.16 -13.93 0.39
CA LYS A 64 4.08 -14.52 -0.60
C LYS A 64 5.48 -13.97 -0.40
N ILE A 65 6.45 -14.88 -0.45
CA ILE A 65 7.88 -14.57 -0.38
C ILE A 65 8.35 -14.03 -1.74
N GLY A 66 9.28 -13.06 -1.74
CA GLY A 66 9.93 -12.55 -2.95
C GLY A 66 9.01 -11.74 -3.89
N SER A 67 7.84 -11.33 -3.40
CA SER A 67 6.86 -10.57 -4.18
C SER A 67 6.99 -9.05 -4.01
N LEU A 68 7.91 -8.59 -3.17
CA LEU A 68 8.20 -7.18 -2.92
C LEU A 68 9.37 -6.74 -3.79
N GLY A 69 9.22 -5.63 -4.50
CA GLY A 69 10.29 -5.00 -5.28
C GLY A 69 10.42 -3.54 -4.95
N SER A 70 11.66 -3.06 -4.83
CA SER A 70 11.96 -1.64 -4.61
C SER A 70 11.78 -0.86 -5.91
N VAL A 71 11.04 0.24 -5.83
CA VAL A 71 10.83 1.18 -6.92
C VAL A 71 11.58 2.45 -6.57
N TYR A 72 12.46 2.86 -7.48
CA TYR A 72 13.13 4.16 -7.48
C TYR A 72 12.46 4.97 -8.59
N GLN A 73 11.97 6.17 -8.28
CA GLN A 73 11.21 7.00 -9.21
C GLN A 73 11.78 8.40 -9.31
#